data_AF-A0A3D0YC55-F1
#
_entry.id   AF-A0A3D0YC55-F1
#
_cell.length_a   1.000
_cell.length_b   1.000
_cell.length_c   1.000
_cell.angle_alpha   90.00
_cell.angle_beta   90.00
_cell.angle_gamma   90.00
#
_symmetry.space_group_name_H-M   'P 1'
#
loop_
_entity.id
_entity.type
_entity.pdbx_description
1 polymer ?
#
loop_
_entity_poly.entity_id
_entity_poly.type
_entity_poly.pdbx_seq_one_letter_code
_entity_poly.pdbx_strand_id
1 'polypeptide(L)'
;MSYTNVYGQPQGEAESATNKLREILIAEIVAINGYAEHIANSNMEDVNEILHHIMEEEQEHYDMIIELLRKYDPVQYKMYLEFKKENTGPKSPMQKYVPDYNKQLILNNIRHDLKGEFEAIILYEEIIAITPNKDIKNTVTEITNDEKEHVEELTRLLLKYSQN
;
A
#
# COMPACT_ATOMS: atom_id res chain seq x y z
N MET A 1 8.25 9.70 -17.75
CA MET A 1 7.72 8.40 -18.21
C MET A 1 7.31 7.66 -16.96
N SER A 2 6.02 7.61 -16.66
CA SER A 2 5.52 6.85 -15.52
C SER A 2 5.52 5.38 -15.91
N TYR A 3 6.10 4.51 -15.07
CA TYR A 3 5.96 3.05 -15.23
C TYR A 3 4.55 2.59 -14.85
N THR A 4 3.69 3.51 -14.44
CA THR A 4 2.31 3.24 -14.06
C THR A 4 1.31 3.97 -14.96
N ASN A 5 0.13 3.39 -15.12
CA ASN A 5 -0.99 4.08 -15.75
C ASN A 5 -1.53 5.21 -14.85
N VAL A 6 -2.55 5.93 -15.32
CA VAL A 6 -3.16 7.05 -14.57
C VAL A 6 -3.80 6.62 -13.23
N TYR A 7 -3.95 5.32 -13.00
CA TYR A 7 -4.48 4.73 -11.77
C TYR A 7 -3.39 4.12 -10.89
N GLY A 8 -2.10 4.33 -11.20
CA GLY A 8 -0.98 3.82 -10.41
C GLY A 8 -0.59 2.37 -10.71
N GLN A 9 -1.21 1.71 -11.68
CA GLN A 9 -0.91 0.30 -11.99
C GLN A 9 0.34 0.16 -12.87
N PRO A 10 1.29 -0.73 -12.54
CA PRO A 10 2.46 -1.00 -13.38
C PRO A 10 2.11 -1.31 -14.84
N GLN A 11 2.93 -0.84 -15.78
CA GLN A 11 2.81 -1.11 -17.22
C GLN A 11 4.05 -1.86 -17.72
N GLY A 12 3.88 -3.12 -18.12
CA GLY A 12 4.93 -4.00 -18.66
C GLY A 12 5.04 -5.32 -17.89
N GLU A 13 5.80 -6.28 -18.41
CA GLU A 13 6.16 -7.49 -17.67
C GLU A 13 7.50 -7.28 -16.97
N ALA A 14 7.50 -7.16 -15.64
CA ALA A 14 8.70 -7.19 -14.84
C ALA A 14 9.30 -8.61 -14.82
N GLU A 15 10.43 -8.82 -15.53
CA GLU A 15 11.03 -10.16 -15.66
C GLU A 15 11.88 -10.58 -14.44
N SER A 16 12.33 -9.65 -13.59
CA SER A 16 13.19 -9.95 -12.43
C SER A 16 12.43 -9.89 -11.11
N ALA A 17 12.84 -10.73 -10.14
CA ALA A 17 12.29 -10.72 -8.79
C ALA A 17 12.37 -9.32 -8.13
N THR A 18 13.44 -8.56 -8.38
CA THR A 18 13.60 -7.20 -7.87
C THR A 18 12.64 -6.19 -8.50
N ASN A 19 12.22 -6.38 -9.75
CA ASN A 19 11.20 -5.54 -10.36
C ASN A 19 9.81 -5.89 -9.81
N LYS A 20 9.51 -7.18 -9.59
CA LYS A 20 8.27 -7.60 -8.92
C LYS A 20 8.15 -7.04 -7.51
N LEU A 21 9.24 -7.04 -6.71
CA LEU A 21 9.25 -6.38 -5.40
C LEU A 21 8.99 -4.86 -5.50
N ARG A 22 9.42 -4.20 -6.59
CA ARG A 22 9.10 -2.78 -6.82
C ARG A 22 7.65 -2.55 -7.21
N GLU A 23 7.03 -3.48 -7.96
CA GLU A 23 5.59 -3.43 -8.25
C GLU A 23 4.77 -3.48 -6.96
N ILE A 24 5.15 -4.36 -6.02
CA ILE A 24 4.55 -4.42 -4.68
C ILE A 24 4.72 -3.08 -3.97
N LEU A 25 5.95 -2.56 -3.83
CA LEU A 25 6.18 -1.26 -3.17
C LEU A 25 5.37 -0.10 -3.77
N ILE A 26 5.11 -0.13 -5.07
CA ILE A 26 4.27 0.88 -5.73
C ILE A 26 2.82 0.72 -5.28
N ALA A 27 2.29 -0.50 -5.21
CA ALA A 27 0.95 -0.78 -4.72
C ALA A 27 0.79 -0.32 -3.26
N GLU A 28 1.75 -0.67 -2.38
CA GLU A 28 1.75 -0.24 -0.97
C GLU A 28 1.72 1.30 -0.84
N ILE A 29 2.56 2.01 -1.60
CA ILE A 29 2.58 3.48 -1.57
C ILE A 29 1.23 4.06 -2.02
N VAL A 30 0.58 3.45 -3.02
CA VAL A 30 -0.73 3.89 -3.50
C VAL A 30 -1.80 3.67 -2.42
N ALA A 31 -1.81 2.50 -1.77
CA ALA A 31 -2.72 2.17 -0.68
C ALA A 31 -2.53 3.11 0.51
N ILE A 32 -1.31 3.25 1.04
CA ILE A 32 -0.98 4.16 2.16
C ILE A 32 -1.48 5.59 1.89
N ASN A 33 -1.20 6.12 0.69
CA ASN A 33 -1.63 7.47 0.34
C ASN A 33 -3.15 7.58 0.17
N GLY A 34 -3.80 6.56 -0.40
CA GLY A 34 -5.25 6.49 -0.54
C GLY A 34 -5.94 6.52 0.82
N TYR A 35 -5.53 5.64 1.74
CA TYR A 35 -6.05 5.63 3.10
C TYR A 35 -5.78 6.94 3.84
N ALA A 36 -4.55 7.47 3.77
CA ALA A 36 -4.22 8.74 4.39
C ALA A 36 -5.10 9.89 3.86
N GLU A 37 -5.36 9.93 2.55
CA GLU A 37 -6.27 10.90 1.93
C GLU A 37 -7.70 10.71 2.44
N HIS A 38 -8.21 9.49 2.48
CA HIS A 38 -9.57 9.18 2.91
C HIS A 38 -9.79 9.47 4.40
N ILE A 39 -8.83 9.14 5.27
CA ILE A 39 -8.88 9.47 6.71
C ILE A 39 -8.85 10.98 6.92
N ALA A 40 -7.92 11.67 6.25
CA ALA A 40 -7.81 13.12 6.35
C ALA A 40 -9.11 13.79 5.89
N ASN A 41 -9.76 13.20 4.89
CA ASN A 41 -11.05 13.60 4.36
C ASN A 41 -12.17 12.69 4.87
N SER A 42 -12.32 12.53 6.17
CA SER A 42 -13.51 11.93 6.78
C SER A 42 -13.64 12.37 8.24
N ASN A 43 -14.87 12.62 8.70
CA ASN A 43 -15.18 12.85 10.10
C ASN A 43 -15.92 11.68 10.76
N MET A 44 -16.00 10.53 10.08
CA MET A 44 -16.63 9.31 10.59
C MET A 44 -15.60 8.53 11.42
N GLU A 45 -15.64 8.71 12.74
CA GLU A 45 -14.66 8.16 13.67
C GLU A 45 -14.51 6.63 13.56
N ASP A 46 -15.63 5.90 13.47
CA ASP A 46 -15.63 4.43 13.39
C ASP A 46 -15.14 3.90 12.04
N VAL A 47 -15.29 4.68 10.97
CA VAL A 47 -14.69 4.36 9.66
C VAL A 47 -13.20 4.64 9.69
N ASN A 48 -12.82 5.81 10.21
CA ASN A 48 -11.43 6.25 10.27
C ASN A 48 -10.57 5.33 11.15
N GLU A 49 -11.13 4.73 12.20
CA GLU A 49 -10.44 3.74 13.03
C GLU A 49 -9.98 2.52 12.19
N ILE A 50 -10.87 1.98 11.36
CA ILE A 50 -10.55 0.84 10.48
C ILE A 50 -9.59 1.25 9.37
N LEU A 51 -9.85 2.38 8.69
CA LEU A 51 -8.95 2.84 7.62
C LEU A 51 -7.54 3.13 8.16
N HIS A 52 -7.41 3.63 9.39
CA HIS A 52 -6.12 3.87 10.03
C HIS A 52 -5.40 2.57 10.35
N HIS A 53 -6.12 1.57 10.86
CA HIS A 53 -5.57 0.24 11.13
C HIS A 53 -4.98 -0.38 9.86
N ILE A 54 -5.76 -0.43 8.78
CA ILE A 54 -5.30 -0.96 7.48
C ILE A 54 -4.08 -0.17 6.99
N MET A 55 -4.13 1.17 7.03
CA MET A 55 -3.00 2.02 6.62
C MET A 55 -1.70 1.73 7.39
N GLU A 56 -1.79 1.39 8.68
CA GLU A 56 -0.62 1.00 9.47
C GLU A 56 -0.06 -0.36 9.00
N GLU A 57 -0.92 -1.33 8.68
CA GLU A 57 -0.51 -2.61 8.11
C GLU A 57 0.15 -2.42 6.73
N GLU A 58 -0.37 -1.54 5.86
CA GLU A 58 0.29 -1.22 4.59
C GLU A 58 1.69 -0.60 4.76
N GLN A 59 1.90 0.16 5.84
CA GLN A 59 3.23 0.68 6.17
C GLN A 59 4.19 -0.44 6.59
N GLU A 60 3.68 -1.43 7.32
CA GLU A 60 4.45 -2.63 7.68
C GLU A 60 4.77 -3.48 6.44
N HIS A 61 3.81 -3.66 5.52
CA HIS A 61 3.99 -4.33 4.23
C HIS A 61 5.11 -3.67 3.41
N TYR A 62 5.07 -2.33 3.30
CA TYR A 62 6.12 -1.56 2.64
C TYR A 62 7.51 -1.84 3.24
N ASP A 63 7.61 -1.83 4.57
CA ASP A 63 8.86 -2.08 5.29
C ASP A 63 9.38 -3.51 5.08
N MET A 64 8.50 -4.51 5.07
CA MET A 64 8.85 -5.91 4.77
C MET A 64 9.43 -6.05 3.35
N ILE A 65 8.80 -5.42 2.37
CA ILE A 65 9.18 -5.55 0.96
C ILE A 65 10.43 -4.75 0.65
N ILE A 66 10.63 -3.57 1.23
CA ILE A 66 11.84 -2.77 0.98
C ILE A 66 13.08 -3.46 1.53
N GLU A 67 12.97 -4.19 2.63
CA GLU A 67 14.07 -5.03 3.16
C GLU A 67 14.39 -6.21 2.23
N LEU A 68 13.37 -6.89 1.67
CA LEU A 68 13.60 -7.89 0.63
C LEU A 68 14.26 -7.30 -0.63
N LEU A 69 13.81 -6.13 -1.07
CA LEU A 69 14.41 -5.46 -2.22
C LEU A 69 15.90 -5.15 -1.96
N ARG A 70 16.24 -4.63 -0.77
CA ARG A 70 17.62 -4.39 -0.36
C ARG A 70 18.45 -5.69 -0.31
N LYS A 71 17.85 -6.80 0.10
CA LYS A 71 18.53 -8.10 0.11
C LYS A 71 18.89 -8.60 -1.30
N TYR A 72 18.01 -8.36 -2.28
CA TYR A 72 18.15 -8.88 -3.65
C TYR A 72 18.70 -7.88 -4.68
N ASP A 73 18.77 -6.60 -4.35
CA ASP A 73 19.37 -5.55 -5.15
C ASP A 73 20.57 -4.90 -4.42
N PRO A 74 21.81 -5.34 -4.71
CA PRO A 74 23.01 -4.83 -4.06
C PRO A 74 23.24 -3.33 -4.28
N VAL A 75 22.76 -2.77 -5.39
CA VAL A 75 22.87 -1.34 -5.67
C VAL A 75 21.90 -0.57 -4.79
N GLN A 76 20.65 -1.03 -4.67
CA GLN A 76 19.66 -0.46 -3.76
C GLN A 76 20.16 -0.49 -2.30
N TYR A 77 20.77 -1.61 -1.88
CA TYR A 77 21.34 -1.73 -0.54
C TYR A 77 22.51 -0.78 -0.30
N LYS A 78 23.39 -0.64 -1.28
CA LYS A 78 24.49 0.33 -1.21
C LYS A 78 23.96 1.76 -1.02
N MET A 79 22.95 2.15 -1.81
CA MET A 79 22.31 3.47 -1.67
C MET A 79 21.69 3.64 -0.28
N TYR A 80 20.98 2.62 0.23
CA TYR A 80 20.46 2.66 1.60
C TYR A 80 21.55 2.95 2.63
N LEU A 81 22.71 2.29 2.56
CA LEU A 81 23.82 2.53 3.50
C LEU A 81 24.42 3.94 3.40
N GLU A 82 24.47 4.52 2.19
CA GLU A 82 24.93 5.89 1.97
C GLU A 82 23.96 6.90 2.59
N PHE A 83 22.65 6.77 2.33
CA PHE A 83 21.63 7.72 2.79
C PHE A 83 21.15 7.51 4.24
N LYS A 84 21.41 6.34 4.84
CA LYS A 84 21.04 6.05 6.25
C LYS A 84 21.55 7.08 7.25
N LYS A 85 22.66 7.77 6.93
CA LYS A 85 23.30 8.75 7.80
C LYS A 85 22.90 10.20 7.53
N GLU A 86 22.12 10.48 6.48
CA GLU A 86 21.87 11.85 6.02
C GLU A 86 20.63 12.52 6.63
N ASN A 87 19.76 11.78 7.33
CA ASN A 87 18.55 12.30 7.98
C ASN A 87 18.82 12.91 9.38
N THR A 88 19.82 13.79 9.49
CA THR A 88 20.27 14.36 10.79
C THR A 88 19.83 15.80 11.04
N GLY A 89 19.05 16.40 10.12
CA GLY A 89 18.52 17.75 10.28
C GLY A 89 17.26 17.82 11.18
N PRO A 90 16.95 18.99 11.76
CA PRO A 90 15.69 19.18 12.48
C PRO A 90 14.50 19.00 11.54
N LYS A 91 13.47 18.28 11.99
CA LYS A 91 12.22 18.15 11.25
C LYS A 91 11.57 19.54 11.11
N SER A 92 11.34 19.97 9.88
CA SER A 92 10.45 21.10 9.62
C SER A 92 9.05 20.79 10.13
N PRO A 93 8.27 21.79 10.61
CA PRO A 93 6.89 21.56 10.98
C PRO A 93 6.10 21.07 9.76
N MET A 94 5.31 20.01 9.97
CA MET A 94 4.47 19.46 8.91
C MET A 94 3.41 20.50 8.51
N GLN A 95 3.15 20.62 7.20
CA GLN A 95 2.12 21.51 6.70
C GLN A 95 0.75 21.11 7.28
N LYS A 96 -0.04 22.10 7.72
CA LYS A 96 -1.40 21.86 8.18
C LYS A 96 -2.30 21.53 6.99
N TYR A 97 -2.92 20.35 7.01
CA TYR A 97 -3.95 19.96 6.06
C TYR A 97 -5.31 20.57 6.46
N VAL A 98 -6.10 21.02 5.48
CA VAL A 98 -7.47 21.50 5.69
C VAL A 98 -8.42 20.61 4.88
N PRO A 99 -9.19 19.74 5.54
CA PRO A 99 -10.08 18.80 4.86
C PRO A 99 -11.36 19.46 4.33
N ASP A 100 -11.92 18.89 3.25
CA ASP A 100 -13.20 19.31 2.68
C ASP A 100 -14.24 18.18 2.79
N TYR A 101 -14.96 18.17 3.92
CA TYR A 101 -15.99 17.17 4.23
C TYR A 101 -17.19 17.15 3.28
N ASN A 102 -17.43 18.24 2.54
CA ASN A 102 -18.61 18.36 1.69
C ASN A 102 -18.46 17.67 0.33
N LYS A 103 -17.25 17.29 -0.07
CA LYS A 103 -16.99 16.58 -1.34
C LYS A 103 -17.00 15.05 -1.19
N GLN A 104 -17.21 14.55 0.02
CA GLN A 104 -16.93 13.16 0.33
C GLN A 104 -18.09 12.25 -0.02
N LEU A 105 -17.75 11.19 -0.74
CA LEU A 105 -18.63 10.06 -1.00
C LEU A 105 -17.98 8.86 -0.31
N ILE A 106 -18.18 8.72 1.00
CA ILE A 106 -17.47 7.70 1.82
C ILE A 106 -17.61 6.29 1.25
N LEU A 107 -18.80 5.95 0.72
CA LEU A 107 -19.03 4.66 0.06
C LEU A 107 -18.24 4.50 -1.25
N ASN A 108 -17.89 5.59 -1.93
CA ASN A 108 -17.02 5.53 -3.10
C ASN A 108 -15.56 5.38 -2.70
N ASN A 109 -15.13 6.02 -1.60
CA ASN A 109 -13.79 5.85 -1.06
C ASN A 109 -13.57 4.39 -0.62
N ILE A 110 -14.49 3.82 0.16
CA ILE A 110 -14.42 2.41 0.57
C ILE A 110 -14.41 1.47 -0.66
N ARG A 111 -15.19 1.76 -1.71
CA ARG A 111 -15.15 0.98 -2.96
C ARG A 111 -13.84 1.14 -3.73
N HIS A 112 -13.22 2.31 -3.65
CA HIS A 112 -11.93 2.57 -4.25
C HIS A 112 -10.84 1.78 -3.55
N ASP A 113 -10.84 1.80 -2.21
CA ASP A 113 -9.91 1.05 -1.36
C ASP A 113 -10.08 -0.46 -1.60
N LEU A 114 -11.32 -0.97 -1.58
CA LEU A 114 -11.62 -2.36 -1.93
C LEU A 114 -11.05 -2.78 -3.29
N LYS A 115 -11.18 -1.90 -4.30
CA LYS A 115 -10.62 -2.17 -5.63
C LYS A 115 -9.08 -2.24 -5.54
N GLY A 116 -8.46 -1.36 -4.75
CA GLY A 116 -7.02 -1.38 -4.47
C GLY A 116 -6.59 -2.74 -3.93
N GLU A 117 -7.26 -3.24 -2.89
CA GLU A 117 -6.88 -4.51 -2.25
C GLU A 117 -7.08 -5.71 -3.16
N PHE A 118 -8.15 -5.74 -3.97
CA PHE A 118 -8.28 -6.78 -4.98
C PHE A 118 -7.16 -6.74 -6.04
N GLU A 119 -6.71 -5.55 -6.44
CA GLU A 119 -5.60 -5.40 -7.39
C GLU A 119 -4.27 -5.85 -6.77
N ALA A 120 -4.03 -5.53 -5.50
CA ALA A 120 -2.87 -6.00 -4.73
C ALA A 120 -2.87 -7.54 -4.63
N ILE A 121 -3.99 -8.15 -4.20
CA ILE A 121 -4.13 -9.62 -4.11
C ILE A 121 -3.82 -10.29 -5.46
N ILE A 122 -4.40 -9.80 -6.55
CA ILE A 122 -4.16 -10.38 -7.89
C ILE A 122 -2.67 -10.31 -8.25
N LEU A 123 -2.04 -9.15 -8.04
CA LEU A 123 -0.62 -8.94 -8.32
C LEU A 123 0.25 -9.89 -7.46
N TYR A 124 -0.06 -10.03 -6.18
CA TYR A 124 0.77 -10.76 -5.23
C TYR A 124 0.63 -12.27 -5.44
N GLU A 125 -0.57 -12.76 -5.74
CA GLU A 125 -0.80 -14.16 -6.12
C GLU A 125 -0.04 -14.56 -7.40
N GLU A 126 0.05 -13.65 -8.39
CA GLU A 126 0.90 -13.86 -9.57
C GLU A 126 2.37 -14.02 -9.17
N ILE A 127 2.88 -13.14 -8.31
CA ILE A 127 4.28 -13.18 -7.83
C ILE A 127 4.56 -14.48 -7.06
N ILE A 128 3.66 -14.90 -6.17
CA ILE A 128 3.76 -16.15 -5.38
C ILE A 128 3.81 -17.39 -6.29
N ALA A 129 3.09 -17.37 -7.41
CA ALA A 129 3.03 -18.47 -8.36
C ALA A 129 4.34 -18.62 -9.15
N ILE A 130 4.98 -17.50 -9.51
CA ILE A 130 6.15 -17.51 -10.41
C ILE A 130 7.50 -17.46 -9.67
N THR A 131 7.56 -16.94 -8.45
CA THR A 131 8.83 -16.72 -7.75
C THR A 131 9.45 -18.04 -7.25
N PRO A 132 10.73 -18.33 -7.55
CA PRO A 132 11.43 -19.48 -6.98
C PRO A 132 12.00 -19.20 -5.58
N ASN A 133 12.03 -17.93 -5.16
CA ASN A 133 12.63 -17.49 -3.91
C ASN A 133 11.69 -17.74 -2.73
N LYS A 134 12.06 -18.65 -1.83
CA LYS A 134 11.19 -19.10 -0.72
C LYS A 134 10.85 -17.98 0.27
N ASP A 135 11.81 -17.11 0.58
CA ASP A 135 11.60 -15.98 1.47
C ASP A 135 10.67 -14.93 0.86
N ILE A 136 10.89 -14.55 -0.41
CA ILE A 136 9.94 -13.69 -1.16
C ILE A 136 8.56 -14.34 -1.15
N LYS A 137 8.45 -15.62 -1.49
CA LYS A 137 7.18 -16.33 -1.50
C LYS A 137 6.47 -16.27 -0.16
N ASN A 138 7.18 -16.55 0.93
CA ASN A 138 6.61 -16.54 2.27
C ASN A 138 6.13 -15.15 2.68
N THR A 139 6.97 -14.13 2.53
CA THR A 139 6.63 -12.74 2.89
C THR A 139 5.47 -12.21 2.06
N VAL A 140 5.47 -12.45 0.75
CA VAL A 140 4.36 -12.01 -0.11
C VAL A 140 3.09 -12.80 0.20
N THR A 141 3.19 -14.08 0.60
CA THR A 141 2.01 -14.86 1.04
C THR A 141 1.40 -14.31 2.33
N GLU A 142 2.24 -13.86 3.27
CA GLU A 142 1.80 -13.21 4.51
C GLU A 142 0.98 -11.96 4.20
N ILE A 143 1.59 -11.01 3.49
CA ILE A 143 0.95 -9.77 3.01
C ILE A 143 -0.35 -10.07 2.24
N THR A 144 -0.34 -11.05 1.32
CA THR A 144 -1.55 -11.40 0.56
C THR A 144 -2.71 -11.90 1.42
N ASN A 145 -2.43 -12.46 2.61
CA ASN A 145 -3.50 -12.84 3.54
C ASN A 145 -4.02 -11.63 4.30
N ASP A 146 -3.14 -10.70 4.66
CA ASP A 146 -3.50 -9.44 5.32
C ASP A 146 -4.40 -8.61 4.37
N GLU A 147 -4.07 -8.53 3.07
CA GLU A 147 -4.95 -7.88 2.08
C GLU A 147 -6.34 -8.51 1.98
N LYS A 148 -6.45 -9.83 2.18
CA LYS A 148 -7.74 -10.52 2.19
C LYS A 148 -8.53 -10.18 3.45
N GLU A 149 -7.85 -9.94 4.57
CA GLU A 149 -8.46 -9.41 5.78
C GLU A 149 -8.95 -7.97 5.57
N HIS A 150 -8.11 -7.09 5.01
CA HIS A 150 -8.49 -5.71 4.65
C HIS A 150 -9.77 -5.67 3.79
N VAL A 151 -9.86 -6.54 2.77
CA VAL A 151 -11.07 -6.68 1.93
C VAL A 151 -12.31 -6.96 2.76
N GLU A 152 -12.24 -7.86 3.73
CA GLU A 152 -13.40 -8.20 4.58
C GLU A 152 -13.75 -7.07 5.55
N GLU A 153 -12.76 -6.36 6.09
CA GLU A 153 -12.98 -5.18 6.92
C GLU A 153 -13.70 -4.05 6.17
N LEU A 154 -13.22 -3.73 4.96
CA LEU A 154 -13.83 -2.74 4.09
C LEU A 154 -15.21 -3.18 3.60
N THR A 155 -15.39 -4.47 3.29
CA THR A 155 -16.69 -5.03 2.90
C THR A 155 -17.70 -4.89 4.02
N ARG A 156 -17.30 -5.16 5.27
CA ARG A 156 -18.13 -4.96 6.45
C ARG A 156 -18.55 -3.50 6.60
N LEU A 157 -17.63 -2.55 6.41
CA LEU A 157 -17.94 -1.11 6.40
C LEU A 157 -18.92 -0.74 5.28
N LEU A 158 -18.67 -1.22 4.06
CA LEU A 158 -19.51 -0.95 2.90
C LEU A 158 -20.94 -1.42 3.15
N LEU A 159 -21.11 -2.66 3.64
CA LEU A 159 -22.43 -3.22 3.94
C LEU A 159 -23.14 -2.44 5.05
N LYS A 160 -22.43 -2.13 6.14
CA LYS A 160 -22.97 -1.34 7.27
C LYS A 160 -23.58 -0.02 6.82
N TYR A 161 -22.95 0.67 5.88
CA TYR A 161 -23.38 2.00 5.44
C TYR A 161 -24.19 2.04 4.15
N SER A 162 -24.26 0.94 3.39
CA SER A 162 -25.06 0.82 2.16
C SER A 162 -26.55 0.52 2.37
N GLN A 163 -26.94 0.03 3.55
CA GLN A 163 -28.30 -0.46 3.83
C GLN A 163 -29.30 0.61 4.29
N ASN A 164 -29.06 1.89 3.97
CA ASN A 164 -29.96 3.01 4.30
C ASN A 164 -30.82 3.45 3.12
#